data_AF-A0A9J6BGW9-F1
#
_entry.id   AF-A0A9J6BGW9-F1
#
_cell.length_a   1.000
_cell.length_b   1.000
_cell.length_c   1.000
_cell.angle_alpha   90.00
_cell.angle_beta   90.00
_cell.angle_gamma   90.00
#
_symmetry.space_group_name_H-M   'P 1'
#
loop_
_entity.id
_entity.type
_entity.pdbx_description
1 polymer ?
#
loop_
_entity_poly.entity_id
_entity_poly.type
_entity_poly.pdbx_seq_one_letter_code
_entity_poly.pdbx_strand_id
1 'polypeptide(L)'
;MVRGNMRGGRGGVRVGMRGNFNKKTSFIPRHPFDLSIIEHTVHFPKVATNPSPDDTVLLNALTKRNQDLTPTDKEQQALNNLVTKVSTVLDNLVVAPGDFEKCQLEEVRLVGSYKKGTMRTGKNIADIVVILKTIPTKESIEALSKKVEELLKESMKTEVIPKTEMITIQLTEKGFDIFNWQARVCILIATVPPNIRKVENSEMQKNLVNSLSAIRHIRFFEENSNSSVKVLIRILRDVAARFEPLSVMNPWMIDLLANFAILSNANRQALSLNQAFRRVFQLLAAGLFLPGSSGLLDPCENMPVRVHTCLTLEQQDNLAMAAQTLLRVLLHGGYKVILGIDKKENLIGEMSVFDGIVISPLKLAYEPQNDSTLQNEGDDDMETDNADESME
;
A
#
# COMPACT_ATOMS: atom_id res chain seq x y z
N MET A 1 -81.92 -9.93 17.65
CA MET A 1 -82.43 -10.25 19.01
C MET A 1 -81.29 -10.90 19.79
N VAL A 2 -80.77 -10.20 20.80
CA VAL A 2 -80.73 -10.60 22.23
C VAL A 2 -79.82 -11.83 22.48
N ARG A 3 -78.55 -11.66 22.90
CA ARG A 3 -77.99 -11.43 24.27
C ARG A 3 -77.97 -12.67 25.20
N GLY A 4 -76.80 -12.91 25.80
CA GLY A 4 -76.59 -13.63 27.07
C GLY A 4 -75.23 -14.37 27.13
N ASN A 5 -74.14 -13.72 27.59
CA ASN A 5 -73.50 -13.85 28.92
C ASN A 5 -72.62 -15.11 29.08
N MET A 6 -71.48 -15.19 29.79
CA MET A 6 -70.46 -14.30 30.39
C MET A 6 -69.48 -15.26 31.14
N ARG A 7 -68.27 -14.79 31.52
CA ARG A 7 -67.16 -15.45 32.28
C ARG A 7 -66.21 -16.30 31.42
N GLY A 8 -64.88 -16.14 31.47
CA GLY A 8 -63.99 -15.39 32.36
C GLY A 8 -62.69 -16.19 32.51
N GLY A 9 -61.53 -15.60 32.23
CA GLY A 9 -60.25 -16.32 32.37
C GLY A 9 -59.05 -15.60 31.78
N ARG A 10 -58.35 -14.87 32.65
CA ARG A 10 -57.09 -14.14 32.52
C ARG A 10 -56.04 -14.68 31.52
N GLY A 11 -55.57 -13.79 30.65
CA GLY A 11 -54.20 -13.25 30.68
C GLY A 11 -53.04 -14.23 30.50
N GLY A 12 -52.56 -14.39 29.27
CA GLY A 12 -51.24 -14.91 28.95
C GLY A 12 -50.52 -13.95 27.99
N VAL A 13 -49.81 -12.97 28.55
CA VAL A 13 -48.89 -12.10 27.81
C VAL A 13 -47.73 -12.97 27.32
N ARG A 14 -47.68 -13.25 26.02
CA ARG A 14 -46.45 -13.73 25.38
C ARG A 14 -45.45 -12.60 25.43
N VAL A 15 -44.59 -12.60 26.44
CA VAL A 15 -43.39 -11.77 26.52
C VAL A 15 -42.53 -12.13 25.31
N GLY A 16 -42.50 -11.22 24.35
CA GLY A 16 -41.58 -11.28 23.24
C GLY A 16 -40.16 -11.19 23.79
N MET A 17 -39.41 -12.27 23.66
CA MET A 17 -37.97 -12.33 23.86
C MET A 17 -37.31 -11.41 22.82
N ARG A 18 -37.33 -10.09 23.05
CA ARG A 18 -36.45 -9.15 22.37
C ARG A 18 -35.05 -9.45 22.89
N GLY A 19 -34.35 -10.37 22.21
CA GLY A 19 -32.90 -10.43 22.33
C GLY A 19 -32.36 -9.03 22.05
N ASN A 20 -31.57 -8.51 22.98
CA ASN A 20 -30.77 -7.31 22.77
C ASN A 20 -29.84 -7.59 21.59
N PHE A 21 -30.27 -7.22 20.39
CA PHE A 21 -29.37 -6.97 19.29
C PHE A 21 -28.52 -5.78 19.74
N ASN A 22 -27.34 -6.07 20.30
CA ASN A 22 -26.24 -5.11 20.30
C ASN A 22 -26.04 -4.73 18.84
N LYS A 23 -26.68 -3.65 18.42
CA LYS A 23 -26.45 -3.02 17.13
C LYS A 23 -24.99 -2.64 17.15
N LYS A 24 -24.13 -3.48 16.56
CA LYS A 24 -22.75 -3.10 16.23
C LYS A 24 -22.88 -1.74 15.56
N THR A 25 -22.41 -0.70 16.22
CA THR A 25 -22.45 0.66 15.70
C THR A 25 -21.80 0.62 14.33
N SER A 26 -22.58 0.91 13.29
CA SER A 26 -22.07 0.90 11.92
C SER A 26 -20.86 1.83 11.87
N PHE A 27 -19.74 1.36 11.34
CA PHE A 27 -18.57 2.19 11.14
C PHE A 27 -18.93 3.35 10.19
N ILE A 28 -18.78 4.59 10.67
CA ILE A 28 -18.98 5.80 9.87
C ILE A 28 -17.59 6.35 9.54
N PRO A 29 -17.11 6.19 8.28
CA PRO A 29 -15.81 6.72 7.88
C PRO A 29 -15.80 8.24 7.97
N ARG A 30 -14.76 8.81 8.59
CA ARG A 30 -14.54 10.26 8.65
C ARG A 30 -13.48 10.67 7.64
N HIS A 31 -13.80 11.58 6.74
CA HIS A 31 -12.79 12.13 5.85
C HIS A 31 -11.80 12.98 6.66
N PRO A 32 -10.48 12.75 6.54
CA PRO A 32 -9.49 13.59 7.18
C PRO A 32 -9.55 14.99 6.59
N PHE A 33 -9.06 15.97 7.36
CA PHE A 33 -8.93 17.33 6.86
C PHE A 33 -7.95 17.38 5.68
N ASP A 34 -8.35 18.03 4.59
CA ASP A 34 -7.52 18.23 3.40
C ASP A 34 -7.68 19.65 2.89
N LEU A 35 -6.63 20.45 3.06
CA LEU A 35 -6.62 21.85 2.67
C LEU A 35 -6.88 22.01 1.17
N SER A 36 -6.36 21.14 0.31
CA SER A 36 -6.49 21.27 -1.15
C SER A 36 -7.92 21.10 -1.69
N ILE A 37 -8.83 20.56 -0.87
CA ILE A 37 -10.25 20.42 -1.19
C ILE A 37 -11.01 21.72 -0.85
N ILE A 38 -10.53 22.47 0.15
CA ILE A 38 -11.26 23.62 0.72
C ILE A 38 -10.52 24.96 0.53
N GLU A 39 -9.32 24.96 -0.04
CA GLU A 39 -8.45 26.14 -0.21
C GLU A 39 -9.11 27.26 -1.03
N HIS A 40 -10.03 26.91 -1.94
CA HIS A 40 -10.80 27.87 -2.74
C HIS A 40 -12.17 28.21 -2.16
N THR A 41 -12.48 27.70 -0.97
CA THR A 41 -13.74 27.98 -0.28
C THR A 41 -13.59 29.21 0.61
N VAL A 42 -14.73 29.79 0.99
CA VAL A 42 -14.81 30.90 1.95
C VAL A 42 -14.29 30.54 3.35
N HIS A 43 -14.07 29.26 3.63
CA HIS A 43 -13.66 28.79 4.96
C HIS A 43 -12.14 28.93 5.21
N PHE A 44 -11.33 28.96 4.16
CA PHE A 44 -9.86 29.07 4.26
C PHE A 44 -9.27 30.06 3.24
N PRO A 45 -9.69 31.34 3.23
CA PRO A 45 -9.15 32.32 2.31
C PRO A 45 -7.66 32.57 2.60
N LYS A 46 -6.83 32.51 1.56
CA LYS A 46 -5.41 32.89 1.68
C LYS A 46 -5.27 34.39 1.89
N VAL A 47 -4.58 34.77 2.95
CA VAL A 47 -4.12 36.15 3.12
C VAL A 47 -2.97 36.39 2.14
N ALA A 48 -3.10 37.43 1.31
CA ALA A 48 -2.04 37.83 0.39
C ALA A 48 -0.80 38.22 1.20
N THR A 49 0.32 37.55 0.93
CA THR A 49 1.63 37.83 1.52
C THR A 49 2.50 38.53 0.47
N ASN A 50 3.30 39.51 0.90
CA ASN A 50 4.22 40.23 0.02
C ASN A 50 5.64 40.18 0.60
N PRO A 51 6.61 39.55 -0.08
CA PRO A 51 6.45 38.81 -1.34
C PRO A 51 5.65 37.51 -1.16
N SER A 52 5.05 37.02 -2.24
CA SER A 52 4.44 35.69 -2.25
C SER A 52 5.51 34.63 -1.96
N PRO A 53 5.23 33.61 -1.13
CA PRO A 53 6.15 32.52 -0.88
C PRO A 53 6.65 31.89 -2.19
N ASP A 54 7.97 31.88 -2.39
CA ASP A 54 8.59 31.26 -3.55
C ASP A 54 8.79 29.76 -3.31
N ASP A 55 8.00 28.97 -4.03
CA ASP A 55 8.04 27.51 -3.98
C ASP A 55 8.91 26.87 -5.06
N THR A 56 9.52 27.68 -5.94
CA THR A 56 10.35 27.19 -7.05
C THR A 56 11.58 26.44 -6.55
N VAL A 57 12.13 26.84 -5.40
CA VAL A 57 13.28 26.16 -4.79
C VAL A 57 12.95 24.71 -4.41
N LEU A 58 11.78 24.46 -3.82
CA LEU A 58 11.34 23.10 -3.50
C LEU A 58 11.09 22.29 -4.78
N LEU A 59 10.45 22.89 -5.78
CA LEU A 59 10.20 22.23 -7.06
C LEU A 59 11.51 21.80 -7.75
N ASN A 60 12.52 22.66 -7.75
CA ASN A 60 13.83 22.37 -8.30
C ASN A 60 14.53 21.25 -7.52
N ALA A 61 14.45 21.27 -6.19
CA ALA A 61 15.02 20.21 -5.35
C ALA A 61 14.34 18.85 -5.58
N LEU A 62 13.01 18.82 -5.73
CA LEU A 62 12.26 17.61 -6.05
C LEU A 62 12.61 17.07 -7.44
N THR A 63 12.73 17.97 -8.42
CA THR A 63 13.11 17.61 -9.79
C THR A 63 14.52 17.01 -9.83
N LYS A 64 15.48 17.65 -9.15
CA LYS A 64 16.84 17.13 -9.01
C LYS A 64 16.85 15.78 -8.30
N ARG A 65 16.16 15.65 -7.16
CA ARG A 65 16.10 14.37 -6.44
C ARG A 65 15.50 13.26 -7.29
N ASN A 66 14.50 13.57 -8.12
CA ASN A 66 13.95 12.60 -9.06
C ASN A 66 14.97 12.17 -10.13
N GLN A 67 15.78 13.10 -10.65
CA GLN A 67 16.86 12.77 -11.58
C GLN A 67 17.88 11.84 -10.91
N ASP A 68 18.33 12.18 -9.69
CA ASP A 68 19.27 11.36 -8.91
C ASP A 68 18.73 9.95 -8.62
N LEU A 69 17.41 9.81 -8.49
CA LEU A 69 16.74 8.52 -8.23
C LEU A 69 16.39 7.75 -9.51
N THR A 70 16.44 8.37 -10.68
CA THR A 70 16.04 7.71 -11.94
C THR A 70 17.12 6.71 -12.34
N PRO A 71 16.76 5.45 -12.69
CA PRO A 71 17.74 4.50 -13.19
C PRO A 71 18.49 5.07 -14.41
N THR A 72 19.80 4.86 -14.46
CA THR A 72 20.64 5.27 -15.58
C THR A 72 20.24 4.53 -16.86
N ASP A 73 20.59 5.06 -18.04
CA ASP A 73 20.30 4.40 -19.33
C ASP A 73 20.88 2.98 -19.38
N LYS A 74 22.06 2.78 -18.76
CA LYS A 74 22.70 1.46 -18.64
C LYS A 74 21.86 0.50 -17.78
N GLU A 75 21.35 0.95 -16.64
CA GLU A 75 20.45 0.13 -15.81
C GLU A 75 19.17 -0.21 -16.56
N GLN A 76 18.54 0.76 -17.21
CA GLN A 76 17.31 0.57 -17.98
C GLN A 76 17.50 -0.42 -19.12
N GLN A 77 18.58 -0.27 -19.91
CA GLN A 77 18.90 -1.19 -21.00
C GLN A 77 19.17 -2.60 -20.51
N ALA A 78 19.98 -2.76 -19.45
CA ALA A 78 20.30 -4.07 -18.91
C ALA A 78 19.04 -4.83 -18.42
N LEU A 79 18.14 -4.14 -17.71
CA LEU A 79 16.89 -4.77 -17.27
C LEU A 79 15.92 -5.01 -18.42
N ASN A 80 15.77 -4.06 -19.34
CA ASN A 80 14.90 -4.23 -20.50
C ASN A 80 15.34 -5.43 -21.36
N ASN A 81 16.64 -5.63 -21.55
CA ASN A 81 17.18 -6.78 -22.27
C ASN A 81 16.81 -8.10 -21.56
N LEU A 82 17.02 -8.18 -20.25
CA LEU A 82 16.69 -9.38 -19.48
C LEU A 82 15.17 -9.64 -19.47
N VAL A 83 14.36 -8.61 -19.22
CA VAL A 83 12.89 -8.69 -19.26
C VAL A 83 12.40 -9.19 -20.61
N THR A 84 12.91 -8.63 -21.71
CA THR A 84 12.50 -9.02 -23.07
C THR A 84 12.75 -10.50 -23.31
N LYS A 85 13.97 -11.00 -23.00
CA LYS A 85 14.32 -12.42 -23.19
C LYS A 85 13.45 -13.33 -22.32
N VAL A 86 13.25 -12.99 -21.05
CA VAL A 86 12.41 -13.75 -20.12
C VAL A 86 10.95 -13.77 -20.58
N SER A 87 10.39 -12.61 -20.96
CA SER A 87 9.03 -12.51 -21.49
C SER A 87 8.85 -13.36 -22.74
N THR A 88 9.78 -13.30 -23.71
CA THR A 88 9.71 -14.14 -24.92
C THR A 88 9.68 -15.63 -24.59
N VAL A 89 10.53 -16.09 -23.66
CA VAL A 89 10.51 -17.51 -23.23
C VAL A 89 9.18 -17.89 -22.59
N LEU A 90 8.64 -17.05 -21.70
CA LEU A 90 7.38 -17.32 -21.02
C LEU A 90 6.18 -17.27 -21.97
N ASP A 91 6.14 -16.31 -22.88
CA ASP A 91 5.08 -16.17 -23.90
C ASP A 91 5.07 -17.39 -24.83
N ASN A 92 6.25 -17.88 -25.24
CA ASN A 92 6.36 -19.11 -26.02
C ASN A 92 5.85 -20.34 -25.25
N LEU A 93 6.12 -20.42 -23.94
CA LEU A 93 5.59 -21.50 -23.09
C LEU A 93 4.06 -21.45 -22.93
N VAL A 94 3.45 -20.26 -23.03
CA VAL A 94 1.97 -20.12 -23.02
C VAL A 94 1.37 -20.68 -24.32
N VAL A 95 1.97 -20.35 -25.47
CA VAL A 95 1.40 -20.68 -26.79
C VAL A 95 1.78 -22.10 -27.24
N ALA A 96 3.02 -22.52 -27.02
CA ALA A 96 3.59 -23.77 -27.50
C ALA A 96 4.44 -24.44 -26.40
N PRO A 97 3.81 -25.06 -25.38
CA PRO A 97 4.53 -25.67 -24.26
C PRO A 97 5.36 -26.91 -24.67
N GLY A 98 5.12 -27.48 -25.85
CA GLY A 98 5.78 -28.71 -26.31
C GLY A 98 5.55 -29.86 -25.33
N ASP A 99 6.61 -30.58 -25.00
CA ASP A 99 6.58 -31.73 -24.07
C ASP A 99 6.60 -31.32 -22.58
N PHE A 100 6.48 -30.02 -22.28
CA PHE A 100 6.46 -29.54 -20.89
C PHE A 100 5.07 -29.75 -20.26
N GLU A 101 4.81 -30.97 -19.78
CA GLU A 101 3.52 -31.35 -19.19
C GLU A 101 3.41 -31.06 -17.70
N LYS A 102 4.54 -30.80 -17.01
CA LYS A 102 4.58 -30.62 -15.55
C LYS A 102 3.81 -29.39 -15.06
N CYS A 103 3.60 -28.40 -15.93
CA CYS A 103 2.87 -27.19 -15.60
C CYS A 103 2.36 -26.51 -16.87
N GLN A 104 1.09 -26.09 -16.88
CA GLN A 104 0.51 -25.34 -17.99
C GLN A 104 0.30 -23.89 -17.60
N LEU A 105 0.85 -22.99 -18.41
CA LEU A 105 0.69 -21.55 -18.25
C LEU A 105 -0.60 -21.10 -18.93
N GLU A 106 -1.35 -20.25 -18.25
CA GLU A 106 -2.54 -19.57 -18.77
C GLU A 106 -2.15 -18.24 -19.40
N GLU A 107 -1.40 -17.43 -18.66
CA GLU A 107 -1.11 -16.04 -19.03
C GLU A 107 0.13 -15.53 -18.30
N VAL A 108 0.82 -14.56 -18.91
CA VAL A 108 1.99 -13.89 -18.36
C VAL A 108 1.75 -12.37 -18.39
N ARG A 109 2.08 -11.67 -17.32
CA ARG A 109 1.86 -10.21 -17.21
C ARG A 109 3.05 -9.51 -16.54
N LEU A 110 3.60 -8.51 -17.21
CA LEU A 110 4.54 -7.58 -16.60
C LEU A 110 3.84 -6.73 -15.55
N VAL A 111 4.44 -6.63 -14.36
CA VAL A 111 3.91 -5.84 -13.26
C VAL A 111 5.00 -5.05 -12.52
N GLY A 112 4.65 -4.47 -11.37
CA GLY A 112 5.60 -3.83 -10.48
C GLY A 112 6.17 -2.51 -11.00
N SER A 113 7.30 -2.12 -10.44
CA SER A 113 7.90 -0.79 -10.66
C SER A 113 8.39 -0.59 -12.08
N TYR A 114 8.89 -1.66 -12.71
CA TYR A 114 9.33 -1.67 -14.10
C TYR A 114 8.18 -1.27 -15.03
N LYS A 115 7.07 -2.00 -14.97
CA LYS A 115 5.90 -1.73 -15.82
C LYS A 115 5.24 -0.38 -15.52
N LYS A 116 5.28 0.09 -14.26
CA LYS A 116 4.79 1.42 -13.85
C LYS A 116 5.69 2.58 -14.28
N GLY A 117 6.96 2.32 -14.60
CA GLY A 117 7.96 3.37 -14.83
C GLY A 117 8.37 4.12 -13.55
N THR A 118 8.27 3.46 -12.39
CA THR A 118 8.55 4.02 -11.05
C THR A 118 9.76 3.38 -10.37
N MET A 119 10.64 2.78 -11.17
CA MET A 119 11.92 2.22 -10.71
C MET A 119 12.83 3.29 -10.10
N ARG A 120 13.78 2.84 -9.27
CA ARG A 120 14.85 3.66 -8.69
C ARG A 120 16.22 3.11 -9.10
N THR A 121 17.19 4.00 -9.30
CA THR A 121 18.59 3.60 -9.50
C THR A 121 19.08 2.75 -8.32
N GLY A 122 19.99 1.81 -8.59
CA GLY A 122 20.47 0.81 -7.65
C GLY A 122 19.46 -0.31 -7.34
N LYS A 123 18.22 -0.24 -7.84
CA LYS A 123 17.17 -1.27 -7.67
C LYS A 123 16.62 -1.70 -9.03
N ASN A 124 17.48 -2.35 -9.80
CA ASN A 124 17.19 -2.76 -11.18
C ASN A 124 16.40 -4.09 -11.24
N ILE A 125 15.15 -4.04 -10.79
CA ILE A 125 14.28 -5.21 -10.63
C ILE A 125 12.98 -5.03 -11.42
N ALA A 126 12.58 -6.05 -12.16
CA ALA A 126 11.27 -6.17 -12.80
C ALA A 126 10.50 -7.36 -12.23
N ASP A 127 9.17 -7.29 -12.27
CA ASP A 127 8.29 -8.34 -11.80
C ASP A 127 7.42 -8.84 -12.96
N ILE A 128 7.32 -10.16 -13.13
CA ILE A 128 6.43 -10.82 -14.08
C ILE A 128 5.54 -11.78 -13.32
N VAL A 129 4.23 -11.64 -13.45
CA VAL A 129 3.27 -12.60 -12.91
C VAL A 129 2.99 -13.67 -13.95
N VAL A 130 3.13 -14.94 -13.56
CA VAL A 130 2.82 -16.11 -14.39
C VAL A 130 1.62 -16.82 -13.78
N ILE A 131 0.52 -16.88 -14.52
CA ILE A 131 -0.73 -17.54 -14.09
C ILE A 131 -0.70 -18.99 -14.58
N LEU A 132 -0.85 -19.93 -13.66
CA LEU A 132 -0.92 -21.37 -13.97
C LEU A 132 -2.36 -21.84 -14.10
N LYS A 133 -2.63 -22.73 -15.05
CA LYS A 133 -3.93 -23.43 -15.20
C LYS A 133 -4.17 -24.44 -14.09
N THR A 134 -3.09 -25.01 -13.54
CA THR A 134 -3.12 -26.00 -12.47
C THR A 134 -2.81 -25.38 -11.10
N ILE A 135 -3.06 -26.13 -10.02
CA ILE A 135 -2.67 -25.71 -8.67
C ILE A 135 -1.14 -25.71 -8.60
N PRO A 136 -0.50 -24.58 -8.25
CA PRO A 136 0.95 -24.51 -8.14
C PRO A 136 1.45 -25.40 -7.00
N THR A 137 2.39 -26.29 -7.29
CA THR A 137 3.15 -27.07 -6.31
C THR A 137 4.62 -26.66 -6.34
N LYS A 138 5.37 -26.92 -5.26
CA LYS A 138 6.83 -26.66 -5.24
C LYS A 138 7.53 -27.34 -6.43
N GLU A 139 7.17 -28.60 -6.69
CA GLU A 139 7.70 -29.37 -7.82
C GLU A 139 7.38 -28.75 -9.19
N SER A 140 6.15 -28.22 -9.37
CA SER A 140 5.78 -27.55 -10.62
C SER A 140 6.55 -26.24 -10.84
N ILE A 141 6.82 -25.50 -9.76
CA ILE A 141 7.56 -24.23 -9.79
C ILE A 141 9.05 -24.51 -10.07
N GLU A 142 9.61 -25.55 -9.45
CA GLU A 142 10.97 -26.03 -9.73
C GLU A 142 11.14 -26.56 -11.16
N ALA A 143 10.13 -27.25 -11.67
CA ALA A 143 10.13 -27.72 -13.06
C ALA A 143 10.07 -26.54 -14.04
N LEU A 144 9.22 -25.55 -13.77
CA LEU A 144 9.11 -24.34 -14.59
C LEU A 144 10.40 -23.53 -14.56
N SER A 145 11.02 -23.35 -13.39
CA SER A 145 12.27 -22.59 -13.27
C SER A 145 13.40 -23.24 -14.07
N LYS A 146 13.56 -24.57 -13.98
CA LYS A 146 14.52 -25.33 -14.79
C LYS A 146 14.23 -25.25 -16.28
N LYS A 147 12.96 -25.31 -16.67
CA LYS A 147 12.57 -25.21 -18.10
C LYS A 147 12.87 -23.83 -18.66
N VAL A 148 12.57 -22.77 -17.90
CA VAL A 148 12.92 -21.40 -18.27
C VAL A 148 14.44 -21.22 -18.36
N GLU A 149 15.21 -21.82 -17.45
CA GLU A 149 16.68 -21.79 -17.51
C GLU A 149 17.22 -22.42 -18.80
N GLU A 150 16.72 -23.60 -19.16
CA GLU A 150 17.09 -24.32 -20.38
C GLU A 150 16.80 -23.49 -21.63
N LEU A 151 15.58 -22.94 -21.74
CA LEU A 151 15.15 -22.16 -22.89
C LEU A 151 15.90 -20.82 -22.99
N LEU A 152 16.20 -20.18 -21.86
CA LEU A 152 17.03 -18.97 -21.86
C LEU A 152 18.45 -19.27 -22.33
N LYS A 153 19.08 -20.33 -21.81
CA LYS A 153 20.42 -20.76 -22.27
C LYS A 153 20.40 -21.07 -23.76
N GLU A 154 19.36 -21.74 -24.25
CA GLU A 154 19.18 -22.02 -25.67
C GLU A 154 19.06 -20.76 -26.52
N SER A 155 18.22 -19.81 -26.11
CA SER A 155 18.05 -18.53 -26.82
C SER A 155 19.34 -17.72 -26.92
N MET A 156 20.29 -17.94 -26.00
CA MET A 156 21.57 -17.22 -25.94
C MET A 156 22.76 -18.05 -26.45
N LYS A 157 22.55 -19.27 -26.98
CA LYS A 157 23.64 -20.16 -27.44
C LYS A 157 24.55 -19.52 -28.50
N THR A 158 24.00 -18.63 -29.33
CA THR A 158 24.72 -17.94 -30.41
C THR A 158 25.31 -16.60 -29.98
N GLU A 159 24.99 -16.13 -28.78
CA GLU A 159 25.47 -14.86 -28.25
C GLU A 159 26.82 -15.04 -27.55
N VAL A 160 27.75 -14.11 -27.76
CA VAL A 160 28.97 -14.05 -26.95
C VAL A 160 28.59 -13.40 -25.61
N ILE A 161 28.22 -14.22 -24.62
CA ILE A 161 27.79 -13.74 -23.31
C ILE A 161 29.03 -13.48 -22.43
N PRO A 162 29.29 -12.24 -22.00
CA PRO A 162 30.30 -11.96 -20.99
C PRO A 162 29.97 -12.73 -19.70
N LYS A 163 30.98 -13.19 -18.94
CA LYS A 163 30.76 -13.88 -17.65
C LYS A 163 29.81 -13.13 -16.71
N THR A 164 29.82 -11.80 -16.79
CA THR A 164 28.97 -10.94 -15.98
C THR A 164 27.49 -11.08 -16.33
N GLU A 165 27.13 -11.32 -17.59
CA GLU A 165 25.74 -11.47 -18.05
C GLU A 165 25.20 -12.89 -17.90
N MET A 166 25.98 -13.81 -17.34
CA MET A 166 25.55 -15.17 -17.08
C MET A 166 24.37 -15.16 -16.10
N ILE A 167 23.27 -15.76 -16.53
CA ILE A 167 22.03 -15.81 -15.79
C ILE A 167 22.10 -16.87 -14.70
N THR A 168 21.62 -16.51 -13.52
CA THR A 168 21.38 -17.41 -12.39
C THR A 168 19.88 -17.42 -12.07
N ILE A 169 19.36 -18.58 -11.66
CA ILE A 169 17.99 -18.71 -11.18
C ILE A 169 17.98 -19.13 -9.71
N GLN A 170 17.12 -18.50 -8.91
CA GLN A 170 16.93 -18.83 -7.50
C GLN A 170 15.44 -18.95 -7.19
N LEU A 171 15.04 -20.07 -6.56
CA LEU A 171 13.66 -20.25 -6.09
C LEU A 171 13.35 -19.30 -4.93
N THR A 172 12.10 -18.84 -4.88
CA THR A 172 11.59 -17.98 -3.81
C THR A 172 10.23 -18.50 -3.32
N GLU A 173 9.74 -17.99 -2.20
CA GLU A 173 8.42 -18.35 -1.67
C GLU A 173 7.27 -17.98 -2.61
N LYS A 174 7.51 -17.00 -3.50
CA LYS A 174 6.51 -16.47 -4.46
C LYS A 174 6.68 -17.04 -5.86
N GLY A 175 7.74 -17.80 -6.13
CA GLY A 175 8.09 -18.30 -7.45
C GLY A 175 9.59 -18.49 -7.59
N PHE A 176 10.22 -17.71 -8.48
CA PHE A 176 11.66 -17.78 -8.70
C PHE A 176 12.18 -16.51 -9.37
N ASP A 177 13.45 -16.22 -9.15
CA ASP A 177 14.07 -15.00 -9.65
C ASP A 177 15.18 -15.35 -10.62
N ILE A 178 15.23 -14.62 -11.73
CA ILE A 178 16.20 -14.76 -12.81
C ILE A 178 17.06 -13.50 -12.78
N PHE A 179 18.37 -13.63 -12.57
CA PHE A 179 19.22 -12.47 -12.40
C PHE A 179 20.63 -12.66 -12.95
N ASN A 180 21.26 -11.54 -13.24
CA ASN A 180 22.68 -11.41 -13.49
C ASN A 180 23.23 -10.28 -12.61
N TRP A 181 24.47 -9.83 -12.85
CA TRP A 181 25.07 -8.77 -12.04
C TRP A 181 24.38 -7.39 -12.18
N GLN A 182 23.64 -7.15 -13.27
CA GLN A 182 23.04 -5.85 -13.60
C GLN A 182 21.54 -5.77 -13.28
N ALA A 183 20.83 -6.89 -13.37
CA ALA A 183 19.37 -6.90 -13.40
C ALA A 183 18.80 -8.18 -12.79
N ARG A 184 17.59 -8.06 -12.23
CA ARG A 184 16.79 -9.18 -11.70
C ARG A 184 15.37 -9.10 -12.23
N VAL A 185 14.84 -10.23 -12.67
CA VAL A 185 13.44 -10.42 -13.01
C VAL A 185 12.84 -11.42 -12.04
N CYS A 186 11.89 -10.98 -11.23
CA CYS A 186 11.18 -11.81 -10.27
C CYS A 186 9.94 -12.42 -10.94
N ILE A 187 9.87 -13.75 -10.98
CA ILE A 187 8.71 -14.49 -11.47
C ILE A 187 7.80 -14.78 -10.30
N LEU A 188 6.65 -14.10 -10.29
CA LEU A 188 5.60 -14.22 -9.29
C LEU A 188 4.55 -15.22 -9.79
N ILE A 189 4.41 -16.34 -9.09
CA ILE A 189 3.45 -17.36 -9.45
C ILE A 189 2.06 -16.95 -9.00
N ALA A 190 1.09 -17.21 -9.86
CA ALA A 190 -0.34 -17.11 -9.61
C ALA A 190 -1.04 -18.33 -10.22
N THR A 191 -2.34 -18.47 -9.97
CA THR A 191 -3.19 -19.47 -10.63
C THR A 191 -4.58 -18.90 -10.81
N VAL A 192 -5.41 -19.57 -11.60
CA VAL A 192 -6.81 -19.17 -11.80
C VAL A 192 -7.60 -19.20 -10.46
N PRO A 193 -8.54 -18.26 -10.23
CA PRO A 193 -9.25 -18.14 -8.96
C PRO A 193 -9.89 -19.43 -8.39
N PRO A 194 -10.44 -20.35 -9.21
CA PRO A 194 -10.97 -21.62 -8.70
C PRO A 194 -9.92 -22.49 -7.99
N ASN A 195 -8.64 -22.41 -8.40
CA ASN A 195 -7.57 -23.20 -7.82
C ASN A 195 -7.09 -22.63 -6.48
N ILE A 196 -7.13 -21.30 -6.30
CA ILE A 196 -6.71 -20.63 -5.06
C ILE A 196 -7.51 -21.13 -3.85
N ARG A 197 -8.80 -21.44 -4.04
CA ARG A 197 -9.67 -21.98 -2.98
C ARG A 197 -9.30 -23.40 -2.55
N LYS A 198 -8.53 -24.12 -3.38
CA LYS A 198 -8.10 -25.50 -3.16
C LYS A 198 -6.69 -25.58 -2.56
N VAL A 199 -5.99 -24.45 -2.42
CA VAL A 199 -4.66 -24.38 -1.80
C VAL A 199 -4.81 -24.41 -0.29
N GLU A 200 -4.29 -25.45 0.35
CA GLU A 200 -4.37 -25.63 1.81
C GLU A 200 -3.39 -24.73 2.58
N ASN A 201 -2.21 -24.47 2.00
CA ASN A 201 -1.21 -23.61 2.63
C ASN A 201 -1.63 -22.13 2.54
N SER A 202 -1.98 -21.55 3.70
CA SER A 202 -2.46 -20.16 3.79
C SER A 202 -1.45 -19.12 3.28
N GLU A 203 -0.16 -19.32 3.51
CA GLU A 203 0.88 -18.38 3.05
C GLU A 203 1.04 -18.46 1.52
N MET A 204 1.02 -19.66 0.95
CA MET A 204 0.99 -19.83 -0.50
C MET A 204 -0.26 -19.18 -1.10
N GLN A 205 -1.43 -19.41 -0.49
CA GLN A 205 -2.68 -18.81 -0.94
C GLN A 205 -2.58 -17.27 -0.96
N LYS A 206 -2.05 -16.66 0.11
CA LYS A 206 -1.80 -15.22 0.20
C LYS A 206 -0.85 -14.74 -0.89
N ASN A 207 0.25 -15.46 -1.16
CA ASN A 207 1.19 -15.11 -2.22
C ASN A 207 0.54 -15.14 -3.60
N LEU A 208 -0.27 -16.16 -3.91
CA LEU A 208 -1.00 -16.24 -5.18
C LEU A 208 -2.00 -15.09 -5.36
N VAL A 209 -2.72 -14.72 -4.30
CA VAL A 209 -3.65 -13.57 -4.30
C VAL A 209 -2.88 -12.26 -4.49
N ASN A 210 -1.73 -12.08 -3.83
CA ASN A 210 -0.88 -10.90 -3.97
C ASN A 210 -0.36 -10.76 -5.41
N SER A 211 0.07 -11.85 -6.05
CA SER A 211 0.49 -11.87 -7.46
C SER A 211 -0.64 -11.43 -8.40
N LEU A 212 -1.87 -11.93 -8.19
CA LEU A 212 -3.04 -11.47 -8.96
C LEU A 212 -3.40 -10.00 -8.69
N SER A 213 -3.22 -9.55 -7.46
CA SER A 213 -3.46 -8.14 -7.07
C SER A 213 -2.49 -7.21 -7.79
N ALA A 214 -1.22 -7.62 -7.94
CA ALA A 214 -0.24 -6.86 -8.71
C ALA A 214 -0.66 -6.63 -10.17
N ILE A 215 -1.36 -7.59 -10.81
CA ILE A 215 -1.93 -7.41 -12.15
C ILE A 215 -3.03 -6.34 -12.15
N ARG A 216 -3.95 -6.38 -11.17
CA ARG A 216 -5.02 -5.38 -11.04
C ARG A 216 -4.45 -3.98 -10.80
N HIS A 217 -3.46 -3.87 -9.91
CA HIS A 217 -2.78 -2.61 -9.61
C HIS A 217 -2.17 -1.98 -10.86
N ILE A 218 -1.66 -2.78 -11.79
CA ILE A 218 -1.06 -2.27 -13.03
C ILE A 218 -2.11 -1.73 -13.98
N ARG A 219 -3.23 -2.44 -14.16
CA ARG A 219 -4.34 -1.96 -14.99
C ARG A 219 -4.85 -0.61 -14.50
N PHE A 220 -5.12 -0.51 -13.19
CA PHE A 220 -5.46 0.78 -12.58
C PHE A 220 -4.39 1.84 -12.83
N PHE A 221 -3.12 1.49 -12.64
CA PHE A 221 -2.02 2.44 -12.76
C PHE A 221 -1.87 3.01 -14.19
N GLU A 222 -1.99 2.16 -15.21
CA GLU A 222 -1.91 2.56 -16.63
C GLU A 222 -3.02 3.54 -17.02
N GLU A 223 -4.22 3.36 -16.46
CA GLU A 223 -5.38 4.21 -16.75
C GLU A 223 -5.40 5.50 -15.93
N ASN A 224 -4.80 5.52 -14.73
CA ASN A 224 -5.01 6.58 -13.76
C ASN A 224 -3.74 7.39 -13.41
N SER A 225 -2.58 7.09 -13.98
CA SER A 225 -1.32 7.76 -13.60
C SER A 225 -0.65 8.53 -14.75
N ASN A 226 -0.11 9.71 -14.44
CA ASN A 226 0.68 10.53 -15.36
C ASN A 226 2.16 10.62 -14.94
N SER A 227 2.97 11.39 -15.67
CA SER A 227 4.39 11.57 -15.38
C SER A 227 4.65 12.13 -13.98
N SER A 228 3.88 13.12 -13.54
CA SER A 228 3.98 13.72 -12.21
C SER A 228 3.73 12.71 -11.09
N VAL A 229 2.74 11.81 -11.27
CA VAL A 229 2.47 10.71 -10.32
C VAL A 229 3.66 9.77 -10.23
N LYS A 230 4.25 9.38 -11.36
CA LYS A 230 5.43 8.50 -11.37
C LYS A 230 6.63 9.13 -10.64
N VAL A 231 6.86 10.43 -10.85
CA VAL A 231 7.91 11.19 -10.17
C VAL A 231 7.67 11.23 -8.67
N LEU A 232 6.45 11.56 -8.23
CA LEU A 232 6.12 11.64 -6.82
C LEU A 232 6.27 10.27 -6.13
N ILE A 233 5.83 9.17 -6.77
CA ILE A 233 6.01 7.80 -6.25
C ILE A 233 7.49 7.50 -6.01
N ARG A 234 8.36 7.84 -6.97
CA ARG A 234 9.80 7.57 -6.87
C ARG A 234 10.41 8.28 -5.65
N ILE A 235 10.04 9.55 -5.46
CA ILE A 235 10.50 10.36 -4.32
C ILE A 235 9.92 9.81 -3.01
N LEU A 236 8.63 9.48 -2.95
CA LEU A 236 8.01 8.95 -1.73
C LEU A 236 8.59 7.59 -1.33
N ARG A 237 8.90 6.71 -2.28
CA ARG A 237 9.60 5.44 -2.00
C ARG A 237 11.01 5.64 -1.48
N ASP A 238 11.67 6.72 -1.86
CA ASP A 238 12.97 7.12 -1.30
C ASP A 238 12.83 7.66 0.12
N VAL A 239 11.87 8.57 0.35
CA VAL A 239 11.54 9.09 1.69
C VAL A 239 11.18 7.94 2.64
N ALA A 240 10.24 7.07 2.26
CA ALA A 240 9.81 5.94 3.06
C ALA A 240 10.93 4.92 3.36
N ALA A 241 11.93 4.82 2.50
CA ALA A 241 13.09 3.96 2.75
C ALA A 241 14.11 4.57 3.72
N ARG A 242 14.11 5.90 3.90
CA ARG A 242 15.03 6.62 4.80
C ARG A 242 14.42 6.93 6.15
N PHE A 243 13.10 7.04 6.23
CA PHE A 243 12.37 7.27 7.49
C PHE A 243 11.63 5.99 7.87
N GLU A 244 12.13 5.29 8.88
CA GLU A 244 11.60 4.00 9.34
C GLU A 244 10.08 4.01 9.59
N PRO A 245 9.47 5.04 10.21
CA PRO A 245 8.02 5.06 10.43
C PRO A 245 7.20 5.12 9.14
N LEU A 246 7.79 5.60 8.04
CA LEU A 246 7.15 5.63 6.72
C LEU A 246 7.35 4.34 5.93
N SER A 247 8.29 3.48 6.35
CA SER A 247 8.63 2.23 5.67
C SER A 247 7.52 1.17 5.74
N VAL A 248 6.59 1.32 6.68
CA VAL A 248 5.40 0.46 6.83
C VAL A 248 4.43 0.62 5.67
N MET A 249 4.47 1.74 4.94
CA MET A 249 3.64 1.92 3.75
C MET A 249 4.10 0.97 2.64
N ASN A 250 3.23 0.03 2.30
CA ASN A 250 3.50 -0.86 1.19
C ASN A 250 3.54 -0.08 -0.15
N PRO A 251 4.13 -0.64 -1.22
CA PRO A 251 4.25 0.07 -2.49
C PRO A 251 2.92 0.54 -3.08
N TRP A 252 1.83 -0.19 -2.84
CA TRP A 252 0.51 0.16 -3.35
C TRP A 252 -0.11 1.35 -2.63
N MET A 253 0.06 1.44 -1.31
CA MET A 253 -0.33 2.63 -0.54
C MET A 253 0.38 3.88 -1.06
N ILE A 254 1.68 3.79 -1.35
CA ILE A 254 2.45 4.92 -1.89
C ILE A 254 1.94 5.32 -3.29
N ASP A 255 1.63 4.33 -4.14
CA ASP A 255 1.10 4.58 -5.48
C ASP A 255 -0.26 5.31 -5.42
N LEU A 256 -1.18 4.84 -4.57
CA LEU A 256 -2.50 5.47 -4.37
C LEU A 256 -2.38 6.85 -3.71
N LEU A 257 -1.49 7.00 -2.72
CA LEU A 257 -1.29 8.27 -2.02
C LEU A 257 -0.73 9.35 -2.96
N ALA A 258 0.24 8.99 -3.81
CA ALA A 258 0.76 9.90 -4.82
C ALA A 258 -0.29 10.27 -5.86
N ASN A 259 -1.07 9.30 -6.32
CA ASN A 259 -2.18 9.52 -7.26
C ASN A 259 -3.21 10.48 -6.67
N PHE A 260 -3.71 10.19 -5.46
CA PHE A 260 -4.70 10.97 -4.74
C PHE A 260 -4.20 12.40 -4.48
N ALA A 261 -2.95 12.55 -4.01
CA ALA A 261 -2.35 13.85 -3.73
C ALA A 261 -2.26 14.74 -4.98
N ILE A 262 -2.03 14.18 -6.17
CA ILE A 262 -1.93 14.96 -7.41
C ILE A 262 -3.30 15.23 -8.04
N LEU A 263 -4.15 14.20 -8.15
CA LEU A 263 -5.32 14.23 -9.03
C LEU A 263 -6.63 14.54 -8.29
N SER A 264 -6.74 14.20 -7.01
CA SER A 264 -8.01 14.28 -6.28
C SER A 264 -8.14 15.60 -5.52
N ASN A 265 -8.25 16.75 -6.20
CA ASN A 265 -8.41 18.07 -5.57
C ASN A 265 -9.64 18.83 -6.10
N ALA A 266 -10.00 19.95 -5.46
CA ALA A 266 -11.22 20.72 -5.78
C ALA A 266 -11.28 21.18 -7.25
N ASN A 267 -10.14 21.59 -7.81
CA ASN A 267 -10.06 22.17 -9.15
C ASN A 267 -9.99 21.10 -10.25
N ARG A 268 -9.86 19.81 -9.88
CA ARG A 268 -9.73 18.67 -10.80
C ARG A 268 -8.59 18.80 -11.81
N GLN A 269 -7.62 19.67 -11.51
CA GLN A 269 -6.38 19.84 -12.27
C GLN A 269 -5.25 19.19 -11.51
N ALA A 270 -4.28 18.60 -12.20
CA ALA A 270 -3.14 17.99 -11.54
C ALA A 270 -2.36 19.06 -10.74
N LEU A 271 -2.16 18.83 -9.44
CA LEU A 271 -1.32 19.70 -8.62
C LEU A 271 0.14 19.66 -9.11
N SER A 272 0.85 20.77 -8.92
CA SER A 272 2.30 20.79 -9.17
C SER A 272 3.03 19.84 -8.20
N LEU A 273 4.22 19.36 -8.59
CA LEU A 273 4.95 18.36 -7.81
C LEU A 273 5.23 18.82 -6.37
N ASN A 274 5.58 20.09 -6.17
CA ASN A 274 5.84 20.70 -4.86
C ASN A 274 4.56 20.82 -4.00
N GLN A 275 3.42 21.14 -4.61
CA GLN A 275 2.12 21.17 -3.92
C GLN A 275 1.70 19.76 -3.50
N ALA A 276 1.77 18.80 -4.41
CA ALA A 276 1.41 17.41 -4.13
C ALA A 276 2.34 16.78 -3.08
N PHE A 277 3.65 17.04 -3.13
CA PHE A 277 4.60 16.57 -2.14
C PHE A 277 4.26 17.07 -0.73
N ARG A 278 3.95 18.37 -0.58
CA ARG A 278 3.45 18.93 0.70
C ARG A 278 2.15 18.28 1.13
N ARG A 279 1.21 18.15 0.20
CA ARG A 279 -0.12 17.57 0.46
C ARG A 279 -0.05 16.15 1.00
N VAL A 280 0.90 15.33 0.53
CA VAL A 280 1.11 13.97 1.08
C VAL A 280 1.36 14.02 2.60
N PHE A 281 2.25 14.88 3.07
CA PHE A 281 2.51 15.01 4.50
C PHE A 281 1.34 15.63 5.25
N GLN A 282 0.64 16.60 4.65
CA GLN A 282 -0.59 17.18 5.23
C GLN A 282 -1.68 16.13 5.45
N LEU A 283 -1.93 15.29 4.44
CA LEU A 283 -2.92 14.21 4.51
C LEU A 283 -2.57 13.18 5.58
N LEU A 284 -1.33 12.71 5.60
CA LEU A 284 -0.87 11.75 6.61
C LEU A 284 -0.92 12.36 8.01
N ALA A 285 -0.47 13.62 8.16
CA ALA A 285 -0.48 14.34 9.44
C ALA A 285 -1.89 14.62 9.96
N ALA A 286 -2.85 14.84 9.06
CA ALA A 286 -4.28 15.01 9.37
C ALA A 286 -5.00 13.68 9.63
N GLY A 287 -4.27 12.56 9.67
CA GLY A 287 -4.82 11.26 10.06
C GLY A 287 -5.45 10.46 8.93
N LEU A 288 -5.03 10.65 7.67
CA LEU A 288 -5.55 9.86 6.54
C LEU A 288 -5.49 8.36 6.79
N PHE A 289 -4.45 7.87 7.48
CA PHE A 289 -4.28 6.45 7.81
C PHE A 289 -4.47 6.14 9.30
N LEU A 290 -5.18 6.98 10.05
CA LEU A 290 -5.54 6.72 11.45
C LEU A 290 -6.90 6.00 11.58
N PRO A 291 -7.18 5.37 12.73
CA PRO A 291 -8.48 4.78 13.03
C PRO A 291 -9.62 5.80 12.89
N GLY A 292 -10.77 5.34 12.39
CA GLY A 292 -11.92 6.23 12.09
C GLY A 292 -11.85 6.93 10.72
N SER A 293 -10.67 7.03 10.11
CA SER A 293 -10.50 7.68 8.79
C SER A 293 -11.19 6.92 7.67
N SER A 294 -11.70 7.64 6.67
CA SER A 294 -12.13 7.06 5.40
C SER A 294 -10.97 6.39 4.66
N GLY A 295 -9.73 6.84 4.89
CA GLY A 295 -8.54 6.35 4.21
C GLY A 295 -8.59 6.51 2.70
N LEU A 296 -7.72 5.74 2.04
CA LEU A 296 -7.80 5.48 0.60
C LEU A 296 -8.43 4.11 0.43
N LEU A 297 -9.48 4.04 -0.40
CA LEU A 297 -10.08 2.78 -0.82
C LEU A 297 -9.21 2.14 -1.90
N ASP A 298 -9.09 0.82 -1.87
CA ASP A 298 -8.44 0.07 -2.93
C ASP A 298 -9.36 0.00 -4.16
N PRO A 299 -9.02 0.68 -5.28
CA PRO A 299 -9.84 0.65 -6.48
C PRO A 299 -9.80 -0.71 -7.22
N CYS A 300 -8.90 -1.61 -6.81
CA CYS A 300 -8.72 -2.93 -7.41
C CYS A 300 -9.48 -4.04 -6.68
N GLU A 301 -10.18 -3.72 -5.59
CA GLU A 301 -10.98 -4.66 -4.79
C GLU A 301 -12.48 -4.39 -4.96
N ASN A 302 -13.28 -5.46 -5.04
CA ASN A 302 -14.73 -5.33 -5.18
C ASN A 302 -15.41 -4.80 -3.92
N MET A 303 -14.82 -5.10 -2.76
CA MET A 303 -15.28 -4.57 -1.47
C MET A 303 -14.52 -3.28 -1.17
N PRO A 304 -15.16 -2.31 -0.49
CA PRO A 304 -14.50 -1.06 -0.09
C PRO A 304 -13.46 -1.33 1.00
N VAL A 305 -12.27 -1.76 0.59
CA VAL A 305 -11.14 -2.03 1.47
C VAL A 305 -10.33 -0.77 1.63
N ARG A 306 -10.16 -0.31 2.87
CA ARG A 306 -9.26 0.81 3.18
C ARG A 306 -7.84 0.29 3.26
N VAL A 307 -6.94 0.78 2.41
CA VAL A 307 -5.59 0.16 2.29
C VAL A 307 -4.79 0.17 3.58
N HIS A 308 -4.96 1.19 4.44
CA HIS A 308 -4.23 1.32 5.70
C HIS A 308 -4.65 0.34 6.79
N THR A 309 -5.77 -0.37 6.65
CA THR A 309 -6.25 -1.28 7.71
C THR A 309 -5.42 -2.55 7.84
N CYS A 310 -4.45 -2.78 6.95
CA CYS A 310 -3.45 -3.83 7.14
C CYS A 310 -2.30 -3.43 8.08
N LEU A 311 -2.21 -2.16 8.47
CA LEU A 311 -1.23 -1.65 9.43
C LEU A 311 -1.76 -1.82 10.86
N THR A 312 -0.89 -2.13 11.81
CA THR A 312 -1.26 -2.12 13.23
C THR A 312 -1.60 -0.69 13.69
N LEU A 313 -2.34 -0.53 14.78
CA LEU A 313 -2.66 0.78 15.33
C LEU A 313 -1.40 1.57 15.71
N GLU A 314 -0.40 0.88 16.25
CA GLU A 314 0.92 1.45 16.55
C GLU A 314 1.65 1.93 15.29
N GLN A 315 1.60 1.16 14.19
CA GLN A 315 2.20 1.56 12.91
C GLN A 315 1.47 2.78 12.31
N GLN A 316 0.14 2.84 12.45
CA GLN A 316 -0.66 3.98 12.00
C GLN A 316 -0.31 5.26 12.77
N ASP A 317 -0.14 5.15 14.10
CA ASP A 317 0.27 6.27 14.95
C ASP A 317 1.70 6.73 14.65
N ASN A 318 2.67 5.80 14.60
CA ASN A 318 4.05 6.09 14.21
C ASN A 318 4.13 6.82 12.86
N LEU A 319 3.39 6.36 11.86
CA LEU A 319 3.33 6.98 10.54
C LEU A 319 2.76 8.40 10.59
N ALA A 320 1.65 8.61 11.31
CA ALA A 320 1.03 9.94 11.45
C ALA A 320 1.94 10.91 12.22
N MET A 321 2.52 10.45 13.32
CA MET A 321 3.44 11.20 14.18
C MET A 321 4.71 11.63 13.41
N ALA A 322 5.28 10.72 12.62
CA ALA A 322 6.39 11.03 11.72
C ALA A 322 5.98 12.05 10.65
N ALA A 323 4.81 11.87 10.02
CA ALA A 323 4.32 12.81 9.01
C ALA A 323 4.06 14.20 9.59
N GLN A 324 3.52 14.31 10.81
CA GLN A 324 3.33 15.58 11.52
C GLN A 324 4.66 16.29 11.81
N THR A 325 5.71 15.53 12.14
CA THR A 325 7.06 16.09 12.35
C THR A 325 7.69 16.53 11.04
N LEU A 326 7.67 15.67 10.01
CA LEU A 326 8.22 15.99 8.69
C LEU A 326 7.48 17.15 8.00
N LEU A 327 6.16 17.30 8.23
CA LEU A 327 5.40 18.44 7.73
C LEU A 327 5.89 19.76 8.34
N ARG A 328 6.11 19.81 9.66
CA ARG A 328 6.66 21.02 10.32
C ARG A 328 8.05 21.34 9.79
N VAL A 329 8.91 20.33 9.62
CA VAL A 329 10.24 20.50 9.02
C VAL A 329 10.15 21.06 7.60
N LEU A 330 9.23 20.52 6.79
CA LEU A 330 9.01 20.96 5.41
C LEU A 330 8.55 22.42 5.35
N LEU A 331 7.64 22.83 6.24
CA LEU A 331 7.11 24.19 6.31
C LEU A 331 8.15 25.22 6.76
N HIS A 332 9.19 24.79 7.49
CA HIS A 332 10.31 25.64 7.92
C HIS A 332 11.56 25.50 7.04
N GLY A 333 11.41 25.02 5.80
CA GLY A 333 12.49 24.99 4.82
C GLY A 333 13.46 23.81 4.93
N GLY A 334 13.20 22.82 5.79
CA GLY A 334 14.02 21.62 5.97
C GLY A 334 13.88 20.56 4.85
N TYR A 335 13.39 20.94 3.66
CA TYR A 335 13.14 20.01 2.55
C TYR A 335 14.40 19.28 2.07
N LYS A 336 15.59 19.90 2.16
CA LYS A 336 16.85 19.25 1.76
C LYS A 336 17.16 18.02 2.59
N VAL A 337 16.88 18.07 3.89
CA VAL A 337 17.05 16.93 4.81
C VAL A 337 16.00 15.86 4.50
N ILE A 338 14.74 16.27 4.29
CA ILE A 338 13.65 15.33 3.93
C ILE A 338 13.98 14.61 2.62
N LEU A 339 14.57 15.29 1.63
CA LEU A 339 14.96 14.73 0.34
C LEU A 339 16.31 13.99 0.36
N GLY A 340 17.01 13.95 1.51
CA GLY A 340 18.31 13.30 1.62
C GLY A 340 19.42 14.00 0.82
N ILE A 341 19.26 15.29 0.53
CA ILE A 341 20.29 16.15 -0.04
C ILE A 341 21.30 16.52 1.05
N ASP A 342 20.78 16.91 2.21
CA ASP A 342 21.57 17.16 3.43
C ASP A 342 21.38 15.99 4.40
N LYS A 343 22.43 15.62 5.13
CA LYS A 343 22.38 14.52 6.11
C LYS A 343 21.99 15.05 7.49
N LYS A 344 20.96 14.43 8.08
CA LYS A 344 20.67 14.50 9.53
C LYS A 344 20.18 13.13 9.97
N GLU A 345 20.78 12.59 11.03
CA GLU A 345 20.61 11.18 11.38
C GLU A 345 19.23 10.87 11.96
N ASN A 346 18.63 11.78 12.73
CA ASN A 346 17.36 11.50 13.39
C ASN A 346 16.39 12.69 13.40
N LEU A 347 15.79 12.99 12.25
CA LEU A 347 14.85 14.12 12.14
C LEU A 347 13.53 13.89 12.89
N ILE A 348 13.16 12.63 13.16
CA ILE A 348 11.88 12.28 13.79
C ILE A 348 12.02 12.23 15.31
N GLY A 349 13.13 11.68 15.83
CA GLY A 349 13.34 11.48 17.26
C GLY A 349 14.13 12.57 17.98
N GLU A 350 14.76 13.51 17.26
CA GLU A 350 15.56 14.58 17.89
C GLU A 350 15.05 15.98 17.59
N MET A 351 15.30 16.88 18.55
CA MET A 351 15.07 18.31 18.35
C MET A 351 15.88 18.82 17.14
N SER A 352 15.27 19.72 16.39
CA SER A 352 15.88 20.30 15.20
C SER A 352 15.56 21.78 15.10
N VAL A 353 16.43 22.54 14.45
CA VAL A 353 16.23 23.96 14.22
C VAL A 353 16.26 24.22 12.73
N PHE A 354 15.19 24.83 12.22
CA PHE A 354 15.08 25.24 10.84
C PHE A 354 14.55 26.67 10.81
N ASP A 355 15.24 27.57 10.11
CA ASP A 355 14.89 28.99 10.03
C ASP A 355 14.66 29.65 11.41
N GLY A 356 15.52 29.34 12.38
CA GLY A 356 15.41 29.84 13.76
C GLY A 356 14.29 29.23 14.60
N ILE A 357 13.49 28.32 14.04
CA ILE A 357 12.36 27.67 14.73
C ILE A 357 12.78 26.30 15.23
N VAL A 358 12.57 26.06 16.53
CA VAL A 358 12.81 24.77 17.17
C VAL A 358 11.63 23.84 16.90
N ILE A 359 11.90 22.69 16.28
CA ILE A 359 10.95 21.63 16.01
C ILE A 359 11.22 20.50 17.00
N SER A 360 10.30 20.33 17.95
CA SER A 360 10.32 19.23 18.90
C SER A 360 9.71 17.97 18.29
N PRO A 361 10.33 16.79 18.46
CA PRO A 361 9.73 15.50 18.20
C PRO A 361 8.37 15.35 18.89
N LEU A 362 7.47 14.65 18.23
CA LEU A 362 6.21 14.22 18.83
C LEU A 362 6.40 12.86 19.51
N LYS A 363 5.49 12.52 20.42
CA LYS A 363 5.45 11.23 21.11
C LYS A 363 4.33 10.38 20.52
N LEU A 364 4.48 9.07 20.65
CA LEU A 364 3.39 8.15 20.34
C LEU A 364 2.20 8.40 21.26
N ALA A 365 1.02 8.37 20.65
CA ALA A 365 -0.27 8.45 21.31
C ALA A 365 -0.92 7.06 21.45
N TYR A 366 -0.48 6.07 20.68
CA TYR A 366 -0.93 4.70 20.81
C TYR A 366 -0.43 4.11 22.13
N GLU A 367 -1.37 3.58 22.90
CA GLU A 367 -1.10 2.78 24.09
C GLU A 367 -1.58 1.35 23.85
N PRO A 368 -0.76 0.32 24.12
CA PRO A 368 -1.20 -1.06 24.02
C PRO A 368 -2.32 -1.30 25.04
N GLN A 369 -3.41 -1.91 24.58
CA GLN A 369 -4.48 -2.32 25.50
C GLN A 369 -4.03 -3.59 26.22
N ASN A 370 -4.06 -3.58 27.56
CA ASN A 370 -3.92 -4.79 28.35
C ASN A 370 -5.26 -5.54 28.31
N ASP A 371 -5.27 -6.83 27.91
CA ASP A 371 -6.48 -7.66 27.80
C ASP A 371 -7.32 -7.72 29.09
N SER A 372 -6.76 -7.37 30.25
CA SER A 372 -7.46 -7.32 31.54
C SER A 372 -8.55 -6.26 31.65
N THR A 373 -8.51 -5.17 30.86
CA THR A 373 -9.56 -4.12 30.91
C THR A 373 -10.79 -4.46 30.06
N LEU A 374 -10.68 -5.38 29.10
CA LEU A 374 -11.82 -5.80 28.26
C LEU A 374 -12.76 -6.78 28.98
N GLN A 375 -12.34 -7.37 30.10
CA GLN A 375 -13.19 -8.25 30.91
C GLN A 375 -14.03 -7.49 31.94
N ASN A 376 -13.66 -6.25 32.31
CA ASN A 376 -14.34 -5.52 33.39
C ASN A 376 -15.43 -4.56 32.91
N GLU A 377 -15.50 -4.19 31.62
CA GLU A 377 -16.60 -3.34 31.11
C GLU A 377 -17.90 -4.13 30.82
N GLY A 378 -17.95 -5.42 31.19
CA GLY A 378 -19.11 -6.30 30.98
C GLY A 378 -19.93 -6.64 32.23
N ASP A 379 -19.47 -6.31 33.44
CA ASP A 379 -20.06 -6.81 34.70
C ASP A 379 -20.47 -5.73 35.72
N ASP A 380 -20.24 -4.44 35.46
CA ASP A 380 -20.49 -3.36 36.44
C ASP A 380 -21.94 -2.78 36.44
N ASP A 381 -22.91 -3.43 35.78
CA ASP A 381 -24.33 -3.02 35.77
C ASP A 381 -25.27 -4.05 36.43
N MET A 382 -24.80 -4.76 37.45
CA MET A 382 -25.64 -5.61 38.31
C MET A 382 -25.47 -5.22 39.78
N GLU A 383 -25.78 -3.97 40.13
CA GLU A 383 -26.17 -3.65 41.51
C GLU A 383 -27.49 -4.36 41.82
N THR A 384 -27.38 -5.43 42.60
CA THR A 384 -28.47 -6.20 43.18
C THR A 384 -29.21 -5.38 44.23
N ASP A 385 -30.36 -4.81 43.88
CA ASP A 385 -31.41 -4.50 44.85
C ASP A 385 -32.07 -5.82 45.28
N ASN A 386 -31.49 -6.48 46.27
CA ASN A 386 -32.19 -7.49 47.06
C ASN A 386 -32.42 -6.93 48.46
N ALA A 387 -33.72 -6.82 48.74
CA ALA A 387 -34.31 -6.41 50.00
C ALA A 387 -33.73 -7.16 51.20
N ASP A 388 -33.40 -6.41 52.25
CA ASP A 388 -33.34 -6.91 53.61
C ASP A 388 -34.59 -6.41 54.36
N GLU A 389 -35.64 -7.24 54.34
CA GLU A 389 -36.60 -7.31 55.43
C GLU A 389 -36.05 -8.26 56.49
N SER A 390 -35.53 -7.74 57.60
CA SER A 390 -35.57 -8.47 58.87
C SER A 390 -35.53 -7.53 60.09
N MET A 391 -36.67 -7.51 60.79
CA MET A 391 -36.88 -7.47 62.24
C MET A 391 -36.07 -6.47 63.08
N GLU A 392 -36.72 -5.36 63.48
CA GLU A 392 -37.26 -5.16 64.85
C GLU A 392 -38.30 -4.02 64.86
#